data_AF-A0A1S2P3A8-F1
#
_entry.id   AF-A0A1S2P3A8-F1
#
_cell.length_a   1.000
_cell.length_b   1.000
_cell.length_c   1.000
_cell.angle_alpha   90.00
_cell.angle_beta   90.00
_cell.angle_gamma   90.00
#
_symmetry.space_group_name_H-M   'P 1'
#
loop_
_entity.id
_entity.type
_entity.pdbx_description
1 polymer ?
#
loop_
_entity_poly.entity_id
_entity_poly.type
_entity_poly.pdbx_seq_one_letter_code
_entity_poly.pdbx_strand_id
1 'polypeptide(L)'
;MRSSRRRLARWGCVVVLLLFTAVCCAVPVGNAISAYVALKTGQQDDGGIAEGGSAADIPARMLTAYKKAVQQVGKHVPKCQGMRWPILAGIAKVESNHAIGHSIADNGDIRPPIYGVLLNGSGAGGNTTVVPDSDGGKWDGTSQGDRAVGPFQFLPSTWESVGQDGNGDHTADPQNADDAALSAAVYLCGNGRDLTQHAQLDAAILQYNHSSEYLSNVLGWIDQYTAAAKDPDLKNLAGKVRTVIDAALSQRGVPYSWGGGNASGPSYGSCCTISGKSGTGIKGFDCSGLTTYAYAKAGINLPRTAAEQAGAGRRIPASLGTSALKAGDLVFYAYAPGRDSTIFHVGIYLGGGQMVNAARPGTVVRLDAVDAMSGFAGGARLL
;
A
#
# COMPACT_ATOMS: atom_id res chain seq x y z
N MET A 1 48.05 -19.73 40.64
CA MET A 1 49.35 -19.06 40.50
C MET A 1 49.93 -19.43 39.13
N ARG A 2 49.95 -18.47 38.18
CA ARG A 2 51.16 -17.89 37.55
C ARG A 2 52.25 -18.93 37.24
N SER A 3 52.44 -19.27 35.95
CA SER A 3 53.48 -18.70 35.05
C SER A 3 54.89 -19.25 35.38
N SER A 4 55.79 -19.63 34.48
CA SER A 4 56.02 -19.20 33.10
C SER A 4 57.25 -19.94 32.54
N ARG A 5 57.32 -20.08 31.21
CA ARG A 5 58.50 -19.91 30.31
C ARG A 5 59.71 -20.84 30.50
N ARG A 6 60.52 -21.21 29.50
CA ARG A 6 60.59 -21.18 28.02
C ARG A 6 61.96 -21.80 27.68
N ARG A 7 62.09 -22.45 26.51
CA ARG A 7 63.24 -22.45 25.53
C ARG A 7 63.19 -23.78 24.75
N LEU A 8 62.84 -23.84 23.45
CA LEU A 8 63.52 -23.39 22.21
C LEU A 8 64.65 -24.33 21.71
N ALA A 9 64.36 -25.07 20.62
CA ALA A 9 65.21 -25.35 19.44
C ALA A 9 64.35 -26.21 18.44
N ARG A 10 63.85 -25.74 17.28
CA ARG A 10 64.48 -25.42 15.96
C ARG A 10 65.02 -26.70 15.30
N TRP A 11 64.44 -27.25 14.21
CA TRP A 11 64.64 -26.88 12.78
C TRP A 11 63.66 -27.65 11.85
N GLY A 12 63.29 -27.05 10.71
CA GLY A 12 62.62 -27.74 9.59
C GLY A 12 61.74 -26.82 8.71
N CYS A 13 62.35 -26.17 7.72
CA CYS A 13 61.69 -25.33 6.71
C CYS A 13 60.83 -26.16 5.73
N VAL A 14 59.57 -25.76 5.53
CA VAL A 14 58.85 -25.94 4.26
C VAL A 14 58.08 -24.65 3.97
N VAL A 15 58.40 -24.05 2.82
CA VAL A 15 57.74 -22.86 2.28
C VAL A 15 56.39 -23.28 1.70
N VAL A 16 55.30 -22.70 2.19
CA VAL A 16 53.97 -22.80 1.55
C VAL A 16 53.52 -21.38 1.24
N LEU A 17 53.41 -21.09 -0.07
CA LEU A 17 52.85 -19.87 -0.61
C LEU A 17 51.37 -19.73 -0.19
N LEU A 18 51.02 -18.56 0.33
CA LEU A 18 49.63 -18.13 0.52
C LEU A 18 49.06 -17.68 -0.82
N LEU A 19 48.04 -18.40 -1.32
CA LEU A 19 47.12 -17.89 -2.33
C LEU A 19 45.75 -17.72 -1.65
N PHE A 20 45.36 -16.45 -1.45
CA PHE A 20 43.99 -16.08 -1.16
C PHE A 20 43.15 -16.31 -2.43
N THR A 21 42.41 -17.42 -2.49
CA THR A 21 41.32 -17.57 -3.45
C THR A 21 40.01 -17.22 -2.75
N ALA A 22 39.50 -16.04 -3.09
CA ALA A 22 38.13 -15.64 -2.81
C ALA A 22 37.18 -16.67 -3.42
N VAL A 23 36.41 -17.35 -2.57
CA VAL A 23 35.29 -18.20 -3.02
C VAL A 23 34.21 -17.24 -3.49
N CYS A 24 34.13 -17.10 -4.81
CA CYS A 24 33.12 -16.36 -5.52
C CYS A 24 31.78 -17.10 -5.34
N CYS A 25 30.92 -16.58 -4.45
CA CYS A 25 29.51 -16.95 -4.44
C CYS A 25 28.88 -16.40 -5.73
N ALA A 26 28.55 -17.30 -6.66
CA ALA A 26 27.66 -16.97 -7.76
C ALA A 26 26.27 -16.67 -7.20
N VAL A 27 25.95 -15.39 -7.08
CA VAL A 27 24.59 -14.90 -6.85
C VAL A 27 23.91 -14.90 -8.22
N PRO A 28 22.70 -15.48 -8.38
CA PRO A 28 21.95 -15.28 -9.60
C PRO A 28 21.53 -13.80 -9.67
N VAL A 29 21.96 -13.12 -10.73
CA VAL A 29 21.61 -11.74 -11.03
C VAL A 29 20.13 -11.72 -11.39
N GLY A 30 19.28 -11.31 -10.44
CA GLY A 30 17.86 -11.10 -10.67
C GLY A 30 17.65 -9.81 -11.46
N ASN A 31 17.19 -9.94 -12.70
CA ASN A 31 16.78 -8.82 -13.54
C ASN A 31 15.46 -8.26 -12.99
N ALA A 32 15.52 -7.06 -12.41
CA ALA A 32 14.37 -6.36 -11.83
C ALA A 32 14.38 -4.91 -12.30
N ILE A 33 13.62 -4.59 -13.35
CA ILE A 33 13.38 -3.20 -13.78
C ILE A 33 12.24 -2.69 -12.92
N SER A 34 12.51 -2.06 -11.78
CA SER A 34 11.53 -1.19 -11.13
C SER A 34 11.93 0.25 -11.45
N ALA A 35 11.14 0.94 -12.28
CA ALA A 35 11.40 2.32 -12.69
C ALA A 35 11.35 3.32 -11.50
N TYR A 36 11.09 2.85 -10.28
CA TYR A 36 10.86 3.65 -9.09
C TYR A 36 12.06 3.82 -8.13
N VAL A 37 13.20 3.14 -8.32
CA VAL A 37 14.33 3.25 -7.35
C VAL A 37 15.28 4.43 -7.66
N ALA A 38 15.03 5.22 -8.71
CA ALA A 38 15.90 6.33 -9.08
C ALA A 38 15.34 7.70 -8.64
N LEU A 39 15.05 7.92 -7.35
CA LEU A 39 14.94 9.26 -6.73
C LEU A 39 14.98 9.17 -5.18
N LYS A 40 16.16 8.92 -4.60
CA LYS A 40 16.51 9.37 -3.24
C LYS A 40 18.02 9.60 -3.13
N THR A 41 18.46 10.84 -3.33
CA THR A 41 19.73 11.32 -2.78
C THR A 41 19.44 12.10 -1.51
N GLY A 42 19.87 11.57 -0.36
CA GLY A 42 20.18 12.35 0.83
C GLY A 42 19.13 12.43 1.94
N GLN A 43 18.71 11.30 2.50
CA GLN A 43 18.40 11.21 3.95
C GLN A 43 18.53 9.75 4.38
N GLN A 44 19.24 9.48 5.48
CA GLN A 44 19.29 8.17 6.12
C GLN A 44 17.86 7.75 6.46
N ASP A 45 17.31 6.78 5.72
CA ASP A 45 16.06 6.10 6.09
C ASP A 45 16.40 5.05 7.15
N ASP A 46 15.99 5.32 8.37
CA ASP A 46 15.90 4.43 9.51
C ASP A 46 14.74 3.44 9.32
N GLY A 47 14.96 2.35 8.59
CA GLY A 47 14.15 1.12 8.68
C GLY A 47 12.62 1.30 8.60
N GLY A 48 12.16 2.32 7.88
CA GLY A 48 10.76 2.72 7.78
C GLY A 48 9.93 1.68 7.07
N ILE A 49 9.02 1.07 7.81
CA ILE A 49 8.01 0.10 7.37
C ILE A 49 7.16 0.76 6.26
N ALA A 50 7.03 0.08 5.12
CA ALA A 50 6.18 0.53 4.01
C ALA A 50 4.74 0.82 4.49
N GLU A 51 4.20 1.97 4.12
CA GLU A 51 2.89 2.47 4.55
C GLU A 51 1.74 1.51 4.17
N GLY A 52 1.05 0.86 5.10
CA GLY A 52 -0.11 0.01 4.75
C GLY A 52 -1.17 0.72 3.87
N GLY A 53 -1.58 0.05 2.79
CA GLY A 53 -2.44 0.56 1.71
C GLY A 53 -3.91 0.20 1.94
N SER A 54 -4.81 1.05 1.45
CA SER A 54 -6.26 0.96 1.71
C SER A 54 -7.04 1.42 0.49
N ALA A 55 -8.31 1.05 0.30
CA ALA A 55 -9.07 1.62 -0.85
C ALA A 55 -9.12 3.18 -0.88
N ALA A 56 -8.74 3.84 0.21
CA ALA A 56 -8.72 5.28 0.40
C ALA A 56 -7.33 5.94 0.29
N ASP A 57 -6.23 5.17 0.19
CA ASP A 57 -4.94 5.73 -0.28
C ASP A 57 -4.88 5.80 -1.81
N ILE A 58 -5.81 5.10 -2.48
CA ILE A 58 -6.04 5.20 -3.91
C ILE A 58 -6.85 6.48 -4.20
N PRO A 59 -6.37 7.39 -5.08
CA PRO A 59 -7.19 8.49 -5.57
C PRO A 59 -8.54 7.97 -6.10
N ALA A 60 -9.64 8.59 -5.69
CA ALA A 60 -10.99 8.09 -5.99
C ALA A 60 -11.19 7.83 -7.49
N ARG A 61 -10.60 8.69 -8.35
CA ARG A 61 -10.67 8.51 -9.80
C ARG A 61 -9.90 7.28 -10.30
N MET A 62 -8.72 6.97 -9.74
CA MET A 62 -7.99 5.73 -10.06
C MET A 62 -8.74 4.49 -9.60
N LEU A 63 -9.35 4.53 -8.40
CA LEU A 63 -10.17 3.39 -7.93
C LEU A 63 -11.35 3.12 -8.87
N THR A 64 -11.99 4.17 -9.38
CA THR A 64 -13.02 4.05 -10.43
C THR A 64 -12.47 3.39 -11.68
N ALA A 65 -11.29 3.79 -12.16
CA ALA A 65 -10.63 3.18 -13.31
C ALA A 65 -10.35 1.68 -13.10
N TYR A 66 -9.80 1.29 -11.95
CA TYR A 66 -9.54 -0.12 -11.64
C TYR A 66 -10.81 -0.97 -11.62
N LYS A 67 -11.89 -0.47 -10.99
CA LYS A 67 -13.17 -1.18 -10.95
C LYS A 67 -13.80 -1.29 -12.33
N LYS A 68 -13.73 -0.23 -13.12
CA LYS A 68 -14.21 -0.18 -14.51
C LYS A 68 -13.44 -1.15 -15.40
N ALA A 69 -12.11 -1.21 -15.27
CA ALA A 69 -11.27 -2.17 -15.99
C ALA A 69 -11.66 -3.64 -15.71
N VAL A 70 -11.89 -3.99 -14.44
CA VAL A 70 -12.34 -5.34 -14.04
C VAL A 70 -13.69 -5.71 -14.67
N GLN A 71 -14.61 -4.75 -14.80
CA GLN A 71 -15.90 -4.97 -15.45
C GLN A 71 -15.77 -5.17 -16.97
N GLN A 72 -14.74 -4.59 -17.58
CA GLN A 72 -14.54 -4.61 -19.03
C GLN A 72 -13.65 -5.76 -19.51
N VAL A 73 -12.68 -6.21 -18.70
CA VAL A 73 -11.63 -7.15 -19.13
C VAL A 73 -12.16 -8.43 -19.76
N GLY A 74 -13.31 -8.94 -19.30
CA GLY A 74 -13.95 -10.14 -19.88
C GLY A 74 -14.40 -9.98 -21.34
N LYS A 75 -14.56 -8.75 -21.84
CA LYS A 75 -14.82 -8.48 -23.26
C LYS A 75 -13.57 -8.67 -24.13
N HIS A 76 -12.39 -8.43 -23.55
CA HIS A 76 -11.10 -8.49 -24.25
C HIS A 76 -10.44 -9.87 -24.06
N VAL A 77 -10.54 -10.44 -22.86
CA VAL A 77 -10.01 -11.76 -22.52
C VAL A 77 -11.11 -12.60 -21.85
N PRO A 78 -12.03 -13.21 -22.62
CA PRO A 78 -13.20 -13.92 -22.08
C PRO A 78 -12.88 -15.09 -21.15
N LYS A 79 -11.69 -15.68 -21.29
CA LYS A 79 -11.22 -16.79 -20.46
C LYS A 79 -10.60 -16.34 -19.13
N CYS A 80 -10.36 -15.04 -18.94
CA CYS A 80 -9.73 -14.55 -17.72
C CYS A 80 -10.66 -14.72 -16.51
N GLN A 81 -10.13 -15.29 -15.43
CA GLN A 81 -10.85 -15.47 -14.17
C GLN A 81 -10.11 -14.81 -13.02
N GLY A 82 -10.83 -14.42 -11.98
CA GLY A 82 -10.23 -13.91 -10.74
C GLY A 82 -9.63 -12.50 -10.80
N MET A 83 -9.73 -11.81 -11.94
CA MET A 83 -9.33 -10.40 -12.03
C MET A 83 -10.16 -9.57 -11.06
N ARG A 84 -9.48 -8.81 -10.20
CA ARG A 84 -10.09 -8.01 -9.13
C ARG A 84 -9.33 -6.70 -9.00
N TRP A 85 -10.03 -5.61 -8.64
CA TRP A 85 -9.40 -4.29 -8.57
C TRP A 85 -8.20 -4.23 -7.62
N PRO A 86 -8.10 -5.03 -6.53
CA PRO A 86 -6.89 -5.11 -5.72
C PRO A 86 -5.63 -5.54 -6.48
N ILE A 87 -5.76 -6.38 -7.53
CA ILE A 87 -4.62 -6.76 -8.38
C ILE A 87 -4.08 -5.53 -9.11
N LEU A 88 -4.95 -4.76 -9.76
CA LEU A 88 -4.58 -3.54 -10.47
C LEU A 88 -4.02 -2.48 -9.51
N ALA A 89 -4.63 -2.33 -8.34
CA ALA A 89 -4.13 -1.44 -7.30
C ALA A 89 -2.72 -1.86 -6.84
N GLY A 90 -2.48 -3.16 -6.59
CA GLY A 90 -1.16 -3.64 -6.18
C GLY A 90 -0.04 -3.28 -7.17
N ILE A 91 -0.29 -3.43 -8.47
CA ILE A 91 0.66 -3.01 -9.52
C ILE A 91 0.84 -1.48 -9.48
N ALA A 92 -0.26 -0.71 -9.63
CA ALA A 92 -0.19 0.75 -9.69
C ALA A 92 0.40 1.39 -8.43
N LYS A 93 0.30 0.73 -7.27
CA LYS A 93 0.92 1.16 -6.01
C LYS A 93 2.44 1.14 -6.12
N VAL A 94 3.00 0.06 -6.66
CA VAL A 94 4.45 -0.09 -6.84
C VAL A 94 4.95 0.81 -7.97
N GLU A 95 4.18 0.95 -9.05
CA GLU A 95 4.62 1.64 -10.26
C GLU A 95 4.58 3.16 -10.17
N SER A 96 3.53 3.73 -9.57
CA SER A 96 3.35 5.19 -9.53
C SER A 96 2.76 5.70 -8.22
N ASN A 97 2.60 4.81 -7.23
CA ASN A 97 1.79 5.09 -6.05
C ASN A 97 0.40 5.62 -6.43
N HIS A 98 -0.25 4.96 -7.41
CA HIS A 98 -1.55 5.33 -7.97
C HIS A 98 -1.64 6.75 -8.56
N ALA A 99 -0.58 7.23 -9.21
CA ALA A 99 -0.50 8.60 -9.72
C ALA A 99 -0.67 9.69 -8.63
N ILE A 100 -0.36 9.39 -7.37
CA ILE A 100 -0.38 10.40 -6.30
C ILE A 100 0.53 11.58 -6.68
N GLY A 101 0.02 12.79 -6.51
CA GLY A 101 0.73 14.03 -6.89
C GLY A 101 0.36 14.55 -8.27
N HIS A 102 -0.43 13.79 -9.04
CA HIS A 102 -0.95 14.20 -10.34
C HIS A 102 -2.43 14.58 -10.26
N SER A 103 -2.86 15.49 -11.14
CA SER A 103 -4.27 15.77 -11.38
C SER A 103 -4.83 14.70 -12.31
N ILE A 104 -5.99 14.15 -11.96
CA ILE A 104 -6.67 13.12 -12.75
C ILE A 104 -8.05 13.66 -13.10
N ALA A 105 -8.28 13.95 -14.38
CA ALA A 105 -9.54 14.48 -14.87
C ALA A 105 -10.64 13.42 -14.88
N ASP A 106 -11.89 13.84 -15.03
CA ASP A 106 -13.05 12.93 -15.03
C ASP A 106 -12.97 11.92 -16.19
N ASN A 107 -12.48 12.34 -17.36
CA ASN A 107 -12.22 11.50 -18.52
C ASN A 107 -11.03 10.53 -18.35
N GLY A 108 -10.30 10.62 -17.23
CA GLY A 108 -9.18 9.77 -16.89
C GLY A 108 -7.80 10.38 -17.19
N ASP A 109 -7.71 11.54 -17.86
CA ASP A 109 -6.42 12.11 -18.25
C ASP A 109 -5.59 12.50 -17.03
N ILE A 110 -4.34 12.04 -17.00
CA ILE A 110 -3.40 12.32 -15.92
C ILE A 110 -2.45 13.43 -16.34
N ARG A 111 -2.36 14.49 -15.51
CA ARG A 111 -1.51 15.65 -15.75
C ARG A 111 -0.72 16.05 -14.49
N PRO A 112 0.58 16.37 -14.61
CA PRO A 112 1.42 16.16 -15.80
C PRO A 112 1.56 14.67 -16.16
N PRO A 113 2.00 14.31 -17.37
CA PRO A 113 2.26 12.91 -17.74
C PRO A 113 3.25 12.24 -16.78
N ILE A 114 3.10 10.93 -16.57
CA ILE A 114 3.98 10.13 -15.73
C ILE A 114 4.99 9.43 -16.62
N TYR A 115 6.27 9.78 -16.46
CA TYR A 115 7.39 9.15 -17.14
C TYR A 115 8.37 8.58 -16.12
N GLY A 116 8.77 7.33 -16.32
CA GLY A 116 9.87 6.71 -15.62
C GLY A 116 11.22 7.26 -16.04
N VAL A 117 12.28 6.75 -15.42
CA VAL A 117 13.65 7.08 -15.83
C VAL A 117 14.01 6.47 -17.18
N LEU A 118 14.92 7.13 -17.90
CA LEU A 118 15.47 6.62 -19.15
C LEU A 118 16.23 5.32 -18.88
N LEU A 119 15.82 4.22 -19.49
CA LEU A 119 16.42 2.89 -19.27
C LEU A 119 17.69 2.71 -20.10
N ASN A 120 18.77 3.35 -19.66
CA ASN A 120 20.05 3.43 -20.37
C ASN A 120 21.19 2.61 -19.74
N GLY A 121 20.89 1.76 -18.74
CA GLY A 121 21.91 0.93 -18.10
C GLY A 121 22.89 1.69 -17.18
N SER A 122 22.54 2.90 -16.74
CA SER A 122 23.40 3.76 -15.88
C SER A 122 23.74 3.19 -14.49
N GLY A 123 23.01 2.17 -14.03
CA GLY A 123 23.08 1.58 -12.69
C GLY A 123 22.34 2.38 -11.60
N ALA A 124 21.95 3.63 -11.87
CA ALA A 124 21.23 4.47 -10.91
C ALA A 124 19.84 3.88 -10.62
N GLY A 125 19.53 3.65 -9.34
CA GLY A 125 18.26 3.08 -8.93
C GLY A 125 17.95 1.72 -9.58
N GLY A 126 18.97 0.88 -9.79
CA GLY A 126 18.78 -0.45 -10.39
C GLY A 126 18.63 -0.47 -11.92
N ASN A 127 18.75 0.69 -12.59
CA ASN A 127 18.73 0.84 -14.05
C ASN A 127 19.96 0.19 -14.70
N THR A 128 20.01 -1.14 -14.75
CA THR A 128 21.17 -1.92 -15.23
C THR A 128 20.97 -2.48 -16.63
N THR A 129 19.74 -2.43 -17.14
CA THR A 129 19.38 -2.92 -18.48
C THR A 129 19.14 -1.74 -19.40
N VAL A 130 19.76 -1.78 -20.58
CA VAL A 130 19.49 -0.82 -21.65
C VAL A 130 18.24 -1.27 -22.41
N VAL A 131 17.25 -0.39 -22.53
CA VAL A 131 16.06 -0.59 -23.36
C VAL A 131 16.11 0.44 -24.50
N PRO A 132 16.42 0.00 -25.74
CA PRO A 132 16.43 0.89 -26.91
C PRO A 132 15.06 1.51 -27.16
N ASP A 133 15.04 2.66 -27.83
CA ASP A 133 13.81 3.32 -28.28
C ASP A 133 13.00 2.38 -29.18
N SER A 134 11.73 2.19 -28.85
CA SER A 134 10.83 1.29 -29.59
C SER A 134 9.76 2.01 -30.40
N ASP A 135 9.53 3.30 -30.16
CA ASP A 135 8.38 4.03 -30.72
C ASP A 135 8.71 5.41 -31.28
N GLY A 136 9.99 5.81 -31.30
CA GLY A 136 10.42 7.12 -31.79
C GLY A 136 10.07 8.27 -30.85
N GLY A 137 9.83 7.96 -29.57
CA GLY A 137 9.40 8.92 -28.55
C GLY A 137 7.91 9.27 -28.59
N LYS A 138 7.09 8.44 -29.25
CA LYS A 138 5.65 8.66 -29.39
C LYS A 138 4.93 8.70 -28.04
N TRP A 139 5.21 7.76 -27.16
CA TRP A 139 4.52 7.57 -25.89
C TRP A 139 5.24 8.22 -24.73
N ASP A 140 6.56 8.28 -24.79
CA ASP A 140 7.37 8.75 -23.68
C ASP A 140 7.98 10.15 -23.91
N GLY A 141 8.07 10.61 -25.17
CA GLY A 141 8.62 11.91 -25.57
C GLY A 141 10.14 11.95 -25.78
N THR A 142 10.83 10.82 -25.96
CA THR A 142 12.27 10.80 -26.29
C THR A 142 12.65 9.68 -27.26
N SER A 143 13.61 9.92 -28.14
CA SER A 143 14.19 8.89 -29.03
C SER A 143 15.55 8.36 -28.55
N GLN A 144 15.95 8.68 -27.32
CA GLN A 144 17.25 8.28 -26.76
C GLN A 144 17.26 6.87 -26.15
N GLY A 145 16.09 6.23 -26.06
CA GLY A 145 15.84 5.01 -25.31
C GLY A 145 14.47 5.08 -24.65
N ASP A 146 13.89 3.94 -24.28
CA ASP A 146 12.56 3.91 -23.70
C ASP A 146 12.54 4.35 -22.23
N ARG A 147 11.47 5.04 -21.85
CA ARG A 147 11.00 5.22 -20.48
C ARG A 147 9.67 4.52 -20.29
N ALA A 148 9.44 4.06 -19.07
CA ALA A 148 8.12 3.59 -18.67
C ALA A 148 7.10 4.75 -18.67
N VAL A 149 5.86 4.47 -19.10
CA VAL A 149 4.81 5.49 -19.30
C VAL A 149 3.56 5.19 -18.47
N GLY A 150 2.93 6.25 -17.95
CA GLY A 150 1.62 6.16 -17.32
C GLY A 150 1.62 5.67 -15.87
N PRO A 151 0.43 5.57 -15.24
CA PRO A 151 0.28 5.17 -13.84
C PRO A 151 0.65 3.70 -13.58
N PHE A 152 0.75 2.91 -14.65
CA PHE A 152 1.16 1.52 -14.63
C PHE A 152 2.60 1.32 -15.16
N GLN A 153 3.29 2.38 -15.58
CA GLN A 153 4.70 2.31 -16.02
C GLN A 153 4.93 1.24 -17.11
N PHE A 154 4.08 1.22 -18.14
CA PHE A 154 4.29 0.35 -19.30
C PHE A 154 5.55 0.75 -20.07
N LEU A 155 6.29 -0.22 -20.61
CA LEU A 155 7.23 0.09 -21.69
C LEU A 155 6.44 0.44 -22.96
N PRO A 156 6.91 1.38 -23.80
CA PRO A 156 6.25 1.74 -25.05
C PRO A 156 5.96 0.52 -25.94
N SER A 157 6.94 -0.37 -26.13
CA SER A 157 6.76 -1.65 -26.84
C SER A 157 5.66 -2.55 -26.26
N THR A 158 5.56 -2.65 -24.94
CA THR A 158 4.45 -3.38 -24.29
C THR A 158 3.13 -2.69 -24.58
N TRP A 159 3.07 -1.36 -24.42
CA TRP A 159 1.86 -0.57 -24.69
C TRP A 159 1.35 -0.75 -26.12
N GLU A 160 2.23 -0.74 -27.11
CA GLU A 160 1.84 -0.97 -28.50
C GLU A 160 1.18 -2.34 -28.73
N SER A 161 1.53 -3.34 -27.92
CA SER A 161 0.97 -4.69 -28.04
C SER A 161 -0.35 -4.89 -27.28
N VAL A 162 -0.59 -4.16 -26.17
CA VAL A 162 -1.73 -4.43 -25.28
C VAL A 162 -2.64 -3.24 -24.99
N GLY A 163 -2.29 -2.03 -25.45
CA GLY A 163 -3.05 -0.80 -25.23
C GLY A 163 -4.52 -0.96 -25.59
N GLN A 164 -5.40 -0.60 -24.66
CA GLN A 164 -6.86 -0.63 -24.81
C GLN A 164 -7.44 0.75 -24.54
N ASP A 165 -8.45 1.12 -25.32
CA ASP A 165 -9.34 2.24 -25.03
C ASP A 165 -10.32 1.82 -23.92
N GLY A 166 -10.08 2.32 -22.71
CA GLY A 166 -10.85 2.00 -21.51
C GLY A 166 -11.93 3.04 -21.20
N ASN A 167 -11.82 4.26 -21.72
CA ASN A 167 -12.80 5.32 -21.52
C ASN A 167 -13.87 5.41 -22.62
N GLY A 168 -13.62 4.82 -23.80
CA GLY A 168 -14.51 4.77 -24.96
C GLY A 168 -14.38 5.97 -25.90
N ASP A 169 -13.27 6.70 -25.88
CA ASP A 169 -13.05 7.89 -26.70
C ASP A 169 -12.34 7.62 -28.05
N HIS A 170 -12.13 6.33 -28.38
CA HIS A 170 -11.44 5.83 -29.56
C HIS A 170 -9.93 6.05 -29.59
N THR A 171 -9.33 6.48 -28.48
CA THR A 171 -7.89 6.61 -28.31
C THR A 171 -7.44 5.72 -27.16
N ALA A 172 -6.32 5.00 -27.34
CA ALA A 172 -5.65 4.31 -26.24
C ALA A 172 -4.42 5.12 -25.82
N ASP A 173 -4.50 5.81 -24.68
CA ASP A 173 -3.43 6.66 -24.14
C ASP A 173 -2.86 6.07 -22.82
N PRO A 174 -1.55 5.77 -22.74
CA PRO A 174 -0.95 5.25 -21.51
C PRO A 174 -1.01 6.25 -20.35
N GLN A 175 -1.21 7.53 -20.62
CA GLN A 175 -1.38 8.60 -19.63
C GLN A 175 -2.84 8.79 -19.20
N ASN A 176 -3.78 7.99 -19.73
CA ASN A 176 -5.16 7.96 -19.26
C ASN A 176 -5.36 6.83 -18.23
N ALA A 177 -5.99 7.15 -17.11
CA ALA A 177 -6.24 6.23 -16.01
C ALA A 177 -7.09 5.01 -16.40
N ASP A 178 -8.14 5.20 -17.20
CA ASP A 178 -9.05 4.11 -17.60
C ASP A 178 -8.38 3.17 -18.61
N ASP A 179 -7.69 3.73 -19.60
CA ASP A 179 -6.97 3.00 -20.64
C ASP A 179 -5.83 2.18 -20.04
N ALA A 180 -5.00 2.82 -19.20
CA ALA A 180 -3.89 2.16 -18.55
C ALA A 180 -4.36 1.03 -17.61
N ALA A 181 -5.45 1.24 -16.88
CA ALA A 181 -6.03 0.22 -16.01
C ALA A 181 -6.61 -0.98 -16.79
N LEU A 182 -7.32 -0.74 -17.90
CA LEU A 182 -7.86 -1.80 -18.75
C LEU A 182 -6.73 -2.58 -19.44
N SER A 183 -5.73 -1.88 -19.96
CA SER A 183 -4.56 -2.48 -20.60
C SER A 183 -3.76 -3.35 -19.62
N ALA A 184 -3.58 -2.89 -18.38
CA ALA A 184 -2.96 -3.69 -17.32
C ALA A 184 -3.77 -4.94 -16.99
N ALA A 185 -5.10 -4.83 -16.93
CA ALA A 185 -5.96 -5.98 -16.71
C ALA A 185 -5.82 -7.02 -17.84
N VAL A 186 -5.84 -6.58 -19.10
CA VAL A 186 -5.64 -7.44 -20.28
C VAL A 186 -4.27 -8.10 -20.24
N TYR A 187 -3.21 -7.34 -19.95
CA TYR A 187 -1.84 -7.85 -19.92
C TYR A 187 -1.65 -8.93 -18.84
N LEU A 188 -2.16 -8.69 -17.63
CA LEU A 188 -2.13 -9.64 -16.52
C LEU A 188 -2.98 -10.89 -16.80
N CYS A 189 -4.14 -10.73 -17.46
CA CYS A 189 -4.98 -11.84 -17.89
C CYS A 189 -4.29 -12.70 -18.97
N GLY A 190 -3.43 -12.12 -19.81
CA GLY A 190 -2.72 -12.79 -20.89
C GLY A 190 -3.66 -13.61 -21.78
N ASN A 191 -3.34 -14.89 -22.00
CA ASN A 191 -4.15 -15.81 -22.81
C ASN A 191 -5.37 -16.41 -22.08
N GLY A 192 -5.78 -15.83 -20.94
CA GLY A 192 -6.93 -16.30 -20.15
C GLY A 192 -6.54 -17.02 -18.86
N ARG A 193 -5.63 -16.43 -18.08
CA ARG A 193 -5.23 -16.93 -16.77
C ARG A 193 -6.40 -16.97 -15.78
N ASP A 194 -6.33 -17.90 -14.85
CA ASP A 194 -7.14 -17.92 -13.64
C ASP A 194 -6.34 -17.30 -12.47
N LEU A 195 -6.56 -16.01 -12.24
CA LEU A 195 -5.87 -15.22 -11.20
C LEU A 195 -6.41 -15.50 -9.78
N THR A 196 -7.33 -16.46 -9.63
CA THR A 196 -7.63 -17.04 -8.31
C THR A 196 -6.55 -18.04 -7.87
N GLN A 197 -5.80 -18.61 -8.82
CA GLN A 197 -4.70 -19.52 -8.55
C GLN A 197 -3.41 -18.75 -8.29
N HIS A 198 -2.79 -18.98 -7.13
CA HIS A 198 -1.56 -18.30 -6.72
C HIS A 198 -0.45 -18.39 -7.79
N ALA A 199 -0.17 -19.59 -8.30
CA ALA A 199 0.87 -19.79 -9.31
C ALA A 199 0.62 -19.01 -10.61
N GLN A 200 -0.65 -18.82 -11.00
CA GLN A 200 -0.97 -18.04 -12.19
C GLN A 200 -0.95 -16.53 -11.93
N LEU A 201 -1.33 -16.09 -10.73
CA LEU A 201 -1.18 -14.71 -10.29
C LEU A 201 0.30 -14.32 -10.22
N ASP A 202 1.14 -15.16 -9.62
CA ASP A 202 2.59 -14.95 -9.54
C ASP A 202 3.20 -14.84 -10.94
N ALA A 203 2.84 -15.76 -11.85
CA ALA A 203 3.29 -15.72 -13.22
C ALA A 203 2.78 -14.49 -14.00
N ALA A 204 1.60 -13.97 -13.70
CA ALA A 204 1.08 -12.73 -14.30
C ALA A 204 1.87 -11.50 -13.82
N ILE A 205 2.16 -11.42 -12.53
CA ILE A 205 2.95 -10.32 -11.95
C ILE A 205 4.40 -10.39 -12.46
N LEU A 206 4.98 -11.59 -12.57
CA LEU A 206 6.33 -11.77 -13.10
C LEU A 206 6.41 -11.44 -14.60
N GLN A 207 5.35 -11.68 -15.38
CA GLN A 207 5.27 -11.22 -16.77
C GLN A 207 5.30 -9.68 -16.86
N TYR A 208 4.79 -9.00 -15.83
CA TYR A 208 4.91 -7.55 -15.69
C TYR A 208 6.36 -7.13 -15.43
N ASN A 209 7.01 -7.82 -14.49
CA ASN A 209 8.39 -7.59 -14.09
C ASN A 209 9.00 -8.86 -13.48
N HIS A 210 10.05 -9.40 -14.08
CA HIS A 210 10.67 -10.69 -13.70
C HIS A 210 11.48 -10.67 -12.39
N SER A 211 11.07 -9.86 -11.42
CA SER A 211 11.71 -9.68 -10.12
C SER A 211 10.93 -10.36 -8.99
N SER A 212 11.63 -11.16 -8.19
CA SER A 212 11.05 -11.75 -6.98
C SER A 212 10.73 -10.69 -5.92
N GLU A 213 11.50 -9.61 -5.83
CA GLU A 213 11.23 -8.50 -4.91
C GLU A 213 9.97 -7.74 -5.34
N TYR A 214 9.84 -7.46 -6.64
CA TYR A 214 8.64 -6.85 -7.21
C TYR A 214 7.42 -7.72 -6.96
N LEU A 215 7.50 -9.02 -7.23
CA LEU A 215 6.44 -9.98 -6.96
C LEU A 215 5.98 -9.91 -5.50
N SER A 216 6.92 -10.00 -4.55
CA SER A 216 6.61 -9.95 -3.12
C SER A 216 5.94 -8.63 -2.72
N ASN A 217 6.44 -7.50 -3.25
CA ASN A 217 5.89 -6.18 -2.96
C ASN A 217 4.46 -6.05 -3.49
N VAL A 218 4.23 -6.41 -4.76
CA VAL A 218 2.91 -6.37 -5.38
C VAL A 218 1.93 -7.29 -4.65
N LEU A 219 2.30 -8.55 -4.37
CA LEU A 219 1.43 -9.47 -3.62
C LEU A 219 1.06 -8.91 -2.25
N GLY A 220 2.01 -8.31 -1.52
CA GLY A 220 1.75 -7.66 -0.25
C GLY A 220 0.70 -6.55 -0.36
N TRP A 221 0.77 -5.71 -1.40
CA TRP A 221 -0.25 -4.70 -1.65
C TRP A 221 -1.59 -5.30 -2.09
N ILE A 222 -1.58 -6.35 -2.92
CA ILE A 222 -2.79 -7.05 -3.34
C ILE A 222 -3.53 -7.60 -2.12
N ASP A 223 -2.82 -8.19 -1.15
CA ASP A 223 -3.41 -8.71 0.07
C ASP A 223 -4.01 -7.60 0.92
N GLN A 224 -3.29 -6.48 1.10
CA GLN A 224 -3.79 -5.31 1.83
C GLN A 224 -5.05 -4.72 1.17
N TYR A 225 -5.03 -4.51 -0.15
CA TYR A 225 -6.19 -4.02 -0.89
C TYR A 225 -7.34 -5.02 -0.91
N THR A 226 -7.06 -6.33 -0.97
CA THR A 226 -8.08 -7.38 -0.91
C THR A 226 -8.74 -7.41 0.46
N ALA A 227 -7.97 -7.23 1.53
CA ALA A 227 -8.52 -7.03 2.87
C ALA A 227 -9.39 -5.77 2.90
N ALA A 228 -8.92 -4.62 2.41
CA ALA A 228 -9.71 -3.38 2.38
C ALA A 228 -10.97 -3.46 1.47
N ALA A 229 -10.96 -4.33 0.46
CA ALA A 229 -12.05 -4.53 -0.49
C ALA A 229 -13.22 -5.36 0.06
N LYS A 230 -12.96 -6.21 1.06
CA LYS A 230 -14.01 -7.01 1.69
C LYS A 230 -14.82 -6.10 2.60
N ASP A 231 -16.08 -5.87 2.24
CA ASP A 231 -17.03 -5.31 3.19
C ASP A 231 -17.13 -6.27 4.39
N PRO A 232 -17.16 -5.75 5.62
CA PRO A 232 -17.22 -6.58 6.82
C PRO A 232 -18.49 -7.44 6.81
N ASP A 233 -18.40 -8.70 7.25
CA ASP A 233 -19.61 -9.51 7.46
C ASP A 233 -20.32 -9.05 8.73
N LEU A 234 -21.41 -8.31 8.55
CA LEU A 234 -22.18 -7.75 9.65
C LEU A 234 -23.47 -8.52 9.93
N LYS A 235 -23.72 -9.66 9.27
CA LYS A 235 -25.02 -10.38 9.32
C LYS A 235 -25.40 -10.84 10.74
N ASN A 236 -24.41 -11.14 11.56
CA ASN A 236 -24.60 -11.64 12.93
C ASN A 236 -24.40 -10.57 14.02
N LEU A 237 -24.17 -9.30 13.65
CA LEU A 237 -24.01 -8.23 14.62
C LEU A 237 -25.36 -7.60 14.95
N ALA A 238 -25.63 -7.43 16.24
CA ALA A 238 -26.88 -6.87 16.74
C ALA A 238 -26.63 -5.85 17.86
N GLY A 239 -27.69 -5.11 18.21
CA GLY A 239 -27.69 -4.15 19.32
C GLY A 239 -26.65 -3.05 19.16
N LYS A 240 -26.07 -2.60 20.28
CA LYS A 240 -25.13 -1.48 20.32
C LYS A 240 -23.89 -1.69 19.45
N VAL A 241 -23.39 -2.93 19.33
CA VAL A 241 -22.23 -3.24 18.49
C VAL A 241 -22.52 -2.89 17.03
N ARG A 242 -23.69 -3.30 16.53
CA ARG A 242 -24.12 -2.98 15.17
C ARG A 242 -24.29 -1.47 14.98
N THR A 243 -24.88 -0.77 15.94
CA THR A 243 -25.05 0.69 15.89
C THR A 243 -23.72 1.44 15.78
N VAL A 244 -22.70 1.06 16.58
CA VAL A 244 -21.37 1.67 16.51
C VAL A 244 -20.75 1.45 15.13
N ILE A 245 -20.78 0.21 14.63
CA ILE A 245 -20.15 -0.14 13.36
C ILE A 245 -20.86 0.53 12.19
N ASP A 246 -22.20 0.51 12.13
CA ASP A 246 -22.95 1.20 11.07
C ASP A 246 -22.66 2.70 11.06
N ALA A 247 -22.60 3.34 12.24
CA ALA A 247 -22.28 4.76 12.35
C ALA A 247 -20.88 5.06 11.82
N ALA A 248 -19.87 4.26 12.16
CA ALA A 248 -18.52 4.45 11.66
C ALA A 248 -18.42 4.20 10.14
N LEU A 249 -19.04 3.12 9.64
CA LEU A 249 -19.04 2.78 8.22
C LEU A 249 -19.80 3.80 7.37
N SER A 250 -20.84 4.45 7.91
CA SER A 250 -21.56 5.51 7.19
C SER A 250 -20.70 6.76 6.96
N GLN A 251 -19.56 6.88 7.64
CA GLN A 251 -18.62 7.98 7.45
C GLN A 251 -17.48 7.64 6.49
N ARG A 252 -17.45 6.44 5.88
CA ARG A 252 -16.44 6.08 4.87
C ARG A 252 -16.38 7.15 3.77
N GLY A 253 -15.17 7.57 3.42
CA GLY A 253 -14.94 8.66 2.45
C GLY A 253 -14.93 10.06 3.05
N VAL A 254 -15.35 10.26 4.31
CA VAL A 254 -15.22 11.56 4.97
C VAL A 254 -13.74 11.89 5.20
N PRO A 255 -13.25 13.09 4.86
CA PRO A 255 -11.85 13.47 5.02
C PRO A 255 -11.32 13.32 6.44
N TYR A 256 -10.04 13.00 6.56
CA TYR A 256 -9.32 13.18 7.80
C TYR A 256 -9.19 14.66 8.12
N SER A 257 -9.51 15.05 9.36
CA SER A 257 -9.32 16.40 9.86
C SER A 257 -8.70 16.37 11.24
N TRP A 258 -7.47 16.86 11.37
CA TRP A 258 -6.75 16.88 12.65
C TRP A 258 -7.55 17.65 13.72
N GLY A 259 -7.85 17.03 14.85
CA GLY A 259 -8.70 17.64 15.89
C GLY A 259 -10.20 17.63 15.55
N GLY A 260 -10.59 17.20 14.35
CA GLY A 260 -11.96 17.19 13.87
C GLY A 260 -12.77 15.97 14.35
N GLY A 261 -14.08 16.13 14.41
CA GLY A 261 -15.03 15.09 14.80
C GLY A 261 -15.42 15.16 16.27
N ASN A 262 -16.71 14.94 16.54
CA ASN A 262 -17.27 14.85 17.89
C ASN A 262 -18.53 13.96 17.88
N ALA A 263 -19.19 13.81 19.03
CA ALA A 263 -20.40 13.00 19.20
C ALA A 263 -21.52 13.30 18.19
N SER A 264 -21.60 14.53 17.66
CA SER A 264 -22.62 14.95 16.70
C SER A 264 -22.27 14.64 15.25
N GLY A 265 -20.98 14.53 14.90
CA GLY A 265 -20.54 14.28 13.52
C GLY A 265 -19.19 14.89 13.16
N PRO A 266 -18.87 14.98 11.85
CA PRO A 266 -17.64 15.59 11.38
C PRO A 266 -17.63 17.09 11.68
N SER A 267 -16.48 17.61 12.09
CA SER A 267 -16.27 19.03 12.38
C SER A 267 -15.04 19.55 11.68
N TYR A 268 -14.87 20.87 11.65
CA TYR A 268 -13.59 21.44 11.25
C TYR A 268 -12.52 21.09 12.28
N GLY A 269 -11.32 20.81 11.77
CA GLY A 269 -10.15 20.53 12.57
C GLY A 269 -9.39 21.79 12.97
N SER A 270 -8.27 21.57 13.64
CA SER A 270 -7.33 22.59 14.06
C SER A 270 -5.97 22.40 13.41
N CYS A 271 -5.16 23.45 13.48
CA CYS A 271 -3.72 23.38 13.21
C CYS A 271 -2.97 23.10 14.52
N CYS A 272 -1.90 22.32 14.54
CA CYS A 272 -1.36 21.43 13.52
C CYS A 272 -0.79 20.17 14.19
N THR A 273 -0.62 19.11 13.41
CA THR A 273 0.24 17.97 13.80
C THR A 273 1.68 18.44 14.05
N ILE A 274 2.47 17.61 14.74
CA ILE A 274 3.92 17.84 14.96
C ILE A 274 4.66 17.98 13.62
N SER A 275 4.23 17.26 12.58
CA SER A 275 4.80 17.32 11.22
C SER A 275 4.21 18.46 10.36
N GLY A 276 3.49 19.42 10.96
CA GLY A 276 2.99 20.61 10.28
C GLY A 276 1.74 20.43 9.40
N LYS A 277 1.15 19.23 9.34
CA LYS A 277 -0.13 19.00 8.64
C LYS A 277 -1.29 19.61 9.45
N SER A 278 -2.18 20.34 8.78
CA SER A 278 -3.30 21.06 9.38
C SER A 278 -4.64 20.41 9.07
N GLY A 279 -5.57 20.41 10.03
CA GLY A 279 -6.99 20.10 9.82
C GLY A 279 -7.86 21.35 9.56
N THR A 280 -7.28 22.56 9.64
CA THR A 280 -8.01 23.81 9.43
C THR A 280 -8.63 23.84 8.03
N GLY A 281 -9.92 24.17 7.95
CA GLY A 281 -10.66 24.23 6.68
C GLY A 281 -11.14 22.87 6.15
N ILE A 282 -10.75 21.75 6.77
CA ILE A 282 -11.21 20.42 6.40
C ILE A 282 -12.31 19.99 7.38
N LYS A 283 -13.53 19.77 6.88
CA LYS A 283 -14.64 19.22 7.70
C LYS A 283 -14.56 17.69 7.67
N GLY A 284 -14.24 17.08 8.80
CA GLY A 284 -13.94 15.65 8.84
C GLY A 284 -13.77 15.07 10.24
N PHE A 285 -13.05 13.96 10.33
CA PHE A 285 -12.74 13.26 11.58
C PHE A 285 -11.23 13.05 11.73
N ASP A 286 -10.69 13.13 12.94
CA ASP A 286 -9.49 12.37 13.29
C ASP A 286 -9.85 11.01 13.89
N CYS A 287 -8.83 10.22 14.23
CA CYS A 287 -8.99 8.83 14.69
C CYS A 287 -9.95 8.71 15.88
N SER A 288 -9.74 9.53 16.91
CA SER A 288 -10.51 9.48 18.16
C SER A 288 -11.82 10.26 18.08
N GLY A 289 -11.93 11.23 17.17
CA GLY A 289 -13.18 11.91 16.83
C GLY A 289 -14.17 10.95 16.15
N LEU A 290 -13.70 10.08 15.23
CA LEU A 290 -14.53 9.06 14.59
C LEU A 290 -15.09 8.05 15.61
N THR A 291 -14.24 7.56 16.52
CA THR A 291 -14.68 6.62 17.55
C THR A 291 -15.66 7.26 18.51
N THR A 292 -15.41 8.51 18.92
CA THR A 292 -16.34 9.32 19.75
C THR A 292 -17.72 9.42 19.10
N TYR A 293 -17.77 9.76 17.81
CA TYR A 293 -19.02 9.82 17.04
C TYR A 293 -19.76 8.48 17.01
N ALA A 294 -19.05 7.41 16.63
CA ALA A 294 -19.65 6.10 16.44
C ALA A 294 -20.23 5.55 17.74
N TYR A 295 -19.49 5.67 18.85
CA TYR A 295 -19.93 5.24 20.16
C TYR A 295 -21.05 6.11 20.74
N ALA A 296 -21.06 7.41 20.45
CA ALA A 296 -22.17 8.29 20.84
C ALA A 296 -23.50 7.86 20.20
N LYS A 297 -23.50 7.31 18.98
CA LYS A 297 -24.71 6.75 18.36
C LYS A 297 -25.28 5.54 19.10
N ALA A 298 -24.43 4.82 19.86
CA ALA A 298 -24.85 3.75 20.76
C ALA A 298 -25.09 4.21 22.21
N GLY A 299 -25.07 5.53 22.45
CA GLY A 299 -25.26 6.13 23.77
C GLY A 299 -24.07 5.98 24.71
N ILE A 300 -22.85 5.82 24.18
CA ILE A 300 -21.62 5.68 24.96
C ILE A 300 -20.73 6.89 24.73
N ASN A 301 -20.39 7.58 25.81
CA ASN A 301 -19.50 8.74 25.77
C ASN A 301 -18.04 8.27 25.88
N LEU A 302 -17.24 8.56 24.87
CA LEU A 302 -15.80 8.33 24.88
C LEU A 302 -15.03 9.62 25.18
N PRO A 303 -13.89 9.53 25.89
CA PRO A 303 -12.93 10.63 25.99
C PRO A 303 -12.43 11.07 24.61
N ARG A 304 -11.89 12.28 24.53
CA ARG A 304 -11.52 12.88 23.24
C ARG A 304 -10.27 12.25 22.63
N THR A 305 -9.31 11.81 23.43
CA THR A 305 -8.02 11.31 22.92
C THR A 305 -7.98 9.79 22.83
N ALA A 306 -7.23 9.25 21.86
CA ALA A 306 -7.04 7.81 21.70
C ALA A 306 -6.42 7.16 22.96
N ALA A 307 -5.48 7.85 23.62
CA ALA A 307 -4.85 7.37 24.85
C ALA A 307 -5.84 7.28 26.03
N GLU A 308 -6.75 8.24 26.18
CA GLU A 308 -7.79 8.16 27.22
C GLU A 308 -8.84 7.09 26.89
N GLN A 309 -9.20 6.93 25.61
CA GLN A 309 -10.15 5.91 25.16
C GLN A 309 -9.66 4.48 25.47
N ALA A 310 -8.35 4.25 25.51
CA ALA A 310 -7.77 2.98 25.94
C ALA A 310 -8.18 2.55 27.35
N GLY A 311 -8.47 3.51 28.23
CA GLY A 311 -8.94 3.28 29.60
C GLY A 311 -10.47 3.28 29.77
N ALA A 312 -11.25 3.53 28.72
CA ALA A 312 -12.70 3.69 28.82
C ALA A 312 -13.49 2.36 28.97
N GLY A 313 -12.82 1.22 28.81
CA GLY A 313 -13.45 -0.11 28.87
C GLY A 313 -12.49 -1.19 29.36
N ARG A 314 -12.88 -2.46 29.19
CA ARG A 314 -12.02 -3.59 29.56
C ARG A 314 -10.86 -3.71 28.57
N ARG A 315 -9.63 -3.45 29.03
CA ARG A 315 -8.41 -3.58 28.24
C ARG A 315 -8.23 -5.01 27.73
N ILE A 316 -7.83 -5.14 26.47
CA ILE A 316 -7.42 -6.39 25.81
C ILE A 316 -5.93 -6.23 25.50
N PRO A 317 -5.02 -6.92 26.22
CA PRO A 317 -3.59 -6.80 26.01
C PRO A 317 -3.17 -7.20 24.59
N ALA A 318 -2.18 -6.50 24.03
CA ALA A 318 -1.61 -6.81 22.72
C ALA A 318 -1.07 -8.26 22.63
N SER A 319 -0.58 -8.81 23.75
CA SER A 319 -0.07 -10.19 23.83
C SER A 319 -1.10 -11.27 23.53
N LEU A 320 -2.40 -10.95 23.57
CA LEU A 320 -3.47 -11.88 23.20
C LEU A 320 -3.75 -11.90 21.68
N GLY A 321 -3.11 -11.02 20.92
CA GLY A 321 -3.29 -10.90 19.47
C GLY A 321 -4.67 -10.40 19.05
N THR A 322 -4.85 -10.27 17.74
CA THR A 322 -6.11 -9.78 17.13
C THR A 322 -7.26 -10.76 17.28
N SER A 323 -7.00 -12.05 17.49
CA SER A 323 -8.01 -13.08 17.74
C SER A 323 -8.80 -12.89 19.03
N ALA A 324 -8.27 -12.11 19.99
CA ALA A 324 -8.98 -11.79 21.23
C ALA A 324 -10.00 -10.66 21.06
N LEU A 325 -9.91 -9.91 19.96
CA LEU A 325 -10.82 -8.81 19.64
C LEU A 325 -12.17 -9.34 19.14
N LYS A 326 -13.23 -8.58 19.44
CA LYS A 326 -14.59 -8.80 18.95
C LYS A 326 -15.06 -7.55 18.24
N ALA A 327 -15.92 -7.73 17.24
CA ALA A 327 -16.48 -6.60 16.50
C ALA A 327 -17.07 -5.57 17.48
N GLY A 328 -16.75 -4.30 17.25
CA GLY A 328 -17.05 -3.19 18.13
C GLY A 328 -15.88 -2.77 19.01
N ASP A 329 -14.96 -3.66 19.40
CA ASP A 329 -13.81 -3.31 20.23
C ASP A 329 -12.98 -2.16 19.61
N LEU A 330 -12.47 -1.26 20.45
CA LEU A 330 -11.47 -0.29 20.00
C LEU A 330 -10.13 -0.99 19.80
N VAL A 331 -9.40 -0.61 18.76
CA VAL A 331 -8.06 -1.11 18.41
C VAL A 331 -7.07 0.03 18.53
N PHE A 332 -5.95 -0.16 19.23
CA PHE A 332 -5.00 0.92 19.51
C PHE A 332 -3.62 0.64 18.93
N TYR A 333 -2.91 1.72 18.61
CA TYR A 333 -1.50 1.67 18.19
C TYR A 333 -0.70 2.69 18.99
N ALA A 334 0.51 2.28 19.41
CA ALA A 334 1.35 3.03 20.31
C ALA A 334 2.81 3.02 19.85
N TYR A 335 3.54 4.12 20.12
CA TYR A 335 4.98 4.18 19.85
C TYR A 335 5.75 3.19 20.74
N ALA A 336 5.22 2.88 21.92
CA ALA A 336 5.75 1.86 22.81
C ALA A 336 4.60 0.95 23.29
N PRO A 337 4.38 -0.20 22.63
CA PRO A 337 3.37 -1.17 23.02
C PRO A 337 3.48 -1.54 24.52
N GLY A 338 2.34 -1.55 25.22
CA GLY A 338 2.28 -1.74 26.67
C GLY A 338 2.30 -0.44 27.50
N ARG A 339 2.51 0.73 26.86
CA ARG A 339 2.38 2.04 27.51
C ARG A 339 1.26 2.86 26.85
N ASP A 340 0.08 2.86 27.46
CA ASP A 340 -1.12 3.48 26.90
C ASP A 340 -0.99 5.00 26.69
N SER A 341 -0.14 5.69 27.46
CA SER A 341 0.18 7.10 27.27
C SER A 341 0.90 7.41 25.94
N THR A 342 1.42 6.39 25.27
CA THR A 342 2.11 6.51 23.96
C THR A 342 1.22 6.12 22.78
N ILE A 343 -0.07 5.88 23.02
CA ILE A 343 -1.05 5.58 21.97
C ILE A 343 -1.20 6.80 21.08
N PHE A 344 -0.96 6.61 19.79
CA PHE A 344 -1.06 7.64 18.76
C PHE A 344 -2.25 7.43 17.80
N HIS A 345 -2.84 6.24 17.78
CA HIS A 345 -3.95 5.94 16.88
C HIS A 345 -4.98 4.99 17.50
N VAL A 346 -6.24 5.13 17.06
CA VAL A 346 -7.36 4.28 17.42
C VAL A 346 -8.27 4.00 16.21
N GLY A 347 -8.81 2.79 16.13
CA GLY A 347 -9.85 2.38 15.19
C GLY A 347 -10.93 1.53 15.87
N ILE A 348 -11.97 1.13 15.13
CA ILE A 348 -13.03 0.24 15.60
C ILE A 348 -12.89 -1.10 14.87
N TYR A 349 -12.73 -2.19 15.62
CA TYR A 349 -12.62 -3.53 15.07
C TYR A 349 -13.95 -4.00 14.46
N LEU A 350 -13.87 -4.59 13.27
CA LEU A 350 -15.05 -5.06 12.52
C LEU A 350 -15.20 -6.58 12.57
N GLY A 351 -14.22 -7.30 13.12
CA GLY A 351 -14.07 -8.74 12.92
C GLY A 351 -13.13 -9.05 11.75
N GLY A 352 -12.74 -10.32 11.62
CA GLY A 352 -11.97 -10.80 10.46
C GLY A 352 -10.60 -10.13 10.26
N GLY A 353 -10.03 -9.54 11.31
CA GLY A 353 -8.76 -8.80 11.20
C GLY A 353 -8.89 -7.39 10.64
N GLN A 354 -10.10 -6.85 10.48
CA GLN A 354 -10.34 -5.52 9.91
C GLN A 354 -10.73 -4.48 10.96
N MET A 355 -10.45 -3.22 10.65
CA MET A 355 -10.94 -2.06 11.40
C MET A 355 -11.46 -0.97 10.46
N VAL A 356 -12.39 -0.15 10.96
CA VAL A 356 -12.70 1.17 10.39
C VAL A 356 -11.98 2.25 11.18
N ASN A 357 -11.33 3.18 10.50
CA ASN A 357 -10.52 4.23 11.14
C ASN A 357 -10.49 5.53 10.32
N ALA A 358 -10.01 6.60 10.96
CA ALA A 358 -9.53 7.81 10.30
C ALA A 358 -8.04 7.96 10.63
N ALA A 359 -7.15 7.45 9.78
CA ALA A 359 -5.77 7.20 10.19
C ALA A 359 -4.88 8.45 10.28
N ARG A 360 -4.88 9.30 9.23
CA ARG A 360 -3.88 10.37 9.10
C ARG A 360 -4.28 11.45 8.09
N PRO A 361 -3.68 12.65 8.15
CA PRO A 361 -3.89 13.71 7.17
C PRO A 361 -3.71 13.24 5.72
N GLY A 362 -4.51 13.80 4.80
CA GLY A 362 -4.48 13.45 3.37
C GLY A 362 -5.25 12.17 3.02
N THR A 363 -5.89 11.52 3.99
CA THR A 363 -6.71 10.32 3.78
C THR A 363 -8.16 10.56 4.18
N VAL A 364 -9.01 9.56 4.02
CA VAL A 364 -10.42 9.56 4.45
C VAL A 364 -10.68 8.44 5.47
N VAL A 365 -11.85 8.50 6.13
CA VAL A 365 -12.38 7.38 6.91
C VAL A 365 -12.53 6.16 6.02
N ARG A 366 -12.04 5.00 6.48
CA ARG A 366 -11.86 3.83 5.62
C ARG A 366 -11.75 2.52 6.39
N LEU A 367 -11.61 1.43 5.63
CA LEU A 367 -11.29 0.11 6.13
C LEU A 367 -9.80 -0.16 5.96
N ASP A 368 -9.16 -0.61 7.03
CA ASP A 368 -7.77 -1.07 7.06
C ASP A 368 -7.73 -2.46 7.73
N ALA A 369 -6.77 -3.30 7.35
CA ALA A 369 -6.42 -4.47 8.15
C ALA A 369 -5.76 -4.00 9.46
N VAL A 370 -5.98 -4.72 10.56
CA VAL A 370 -5.41 -4.35 11.86
C VAL A 370 -3.87 -4.44 11.85
N ASP A 371 -3.29 -5.30 11.03
CA ASP A 371 -1.84 -5.43 10.84
C ASP A 371 -1.25 -4.46 9.81
N ALA A 372 -2.08 -3.68 9.10
CA ALA A 372 -1.61 -2.67 8.14
C ALA A 372 -0.87 -1.48 8.81
N MET A 373 -0.95 -1.36 10.13
CA MET A 373 -0.27 -0.33 10.92
C MET A 373 0.61 -0.97 11.99
N SER A 374 1.86 -0.51 12.09
CA SER A 374 2.78 -0.96 13.13
C SER A 374 2.42 -0.42 14.52
N GLY A 375 2.88 -1.11 15.57
CA GLY A 375 2.70 -0.65 16.95
C GLY A 375 1.38 -1.07 17.58
N PHE A 376 0.77 -2.17 17.12
CA PHE A 376 -0.43 -2.75 17.73
C PHE A 376 -0.30 -2.84 19.25
N ALA A 377 -1.16 -2.13 19.96
CA ALA A 377 -1.13 -1.95 21.40
C ALA A 377 -2.31 -2.63 22.12
N GLY A 378 -3.02 -3.52 21.42
CA GLY A 378 -4.18 -4.21 21.95
C GLY A 378 -5.48 -3.46 21.69
N GLY A 379 -6.50 -3.74 22.52
CA GLY A 379 -7.83 -3.18 22.35
C GLY A 379 -8.51 -2.79 23.66
N ALA A 380 -9.74 -2.27 23.55
CA ALA A 380 -10.62 -2.03 24.68
C ALA A 380 -12.05 -2.44 24.31
N ARG A 381 -12.66 -3.25 25.17
CA ARG A 381 -14.04 -3.72 25.03
C ARG A 381 -14.98 -2.90 25.90
N LEU A 382 -15.95 -2.27 25.27
CA LEU A 382 -16.99 -1.47 25.92
C LEU A 382 -18.38 -2.13 25.87
N LEU A 383 -18.55 -3.17 25.04
CA LEU A 383 -19.83 -3.81 24.72
C LEU A 383 -19.80 -5.33 24.94
#